data_AF-A0A182RL10-F1
#
_entry.id   AF-A0A182RL10-F1
#
_cell.length_a   1.000
_cell.length_b   1.000
_cell.length_c   1.000
_cell.angle_alpha   90.00
_cell.angle_beta   90.00
_cell.angle_gamma   90.00
#
_symmetry.space_group_name_H-M   'P 1'
#
loop_
_entity.id
_entity.type
_entity.pdbx_description
1 polymer ?
#
loop_
_entity_poly.entity_id
_entity_poly.type
_entity_poly.pdbx_seq_one_letter_code
_entity_poly.pdbx_strand_id
1 'polypeptide(L)'
;MAKEESKYGFKDKAKAEESLELLKSEDHKYQLLTVRGLIGRAKRVLTLTKAEDKINNIKAAIETFERWLEANNTSSTKNAKPKDTDDKVETVPGLGFKDKEAAEKTLSILEGRDPDYQKLAVKGLIGSAKRVIPATKNEDKLKSIKQAVALFEDFLDRFDREQRGKQNMPYLPIDLIRQLPTPAQSDKLAVEFLNCYETPAKGNYKHLRTKAPEAEGSKTWDIVRNAKLQALKPDSSVKLFDQDGKPTDVHLKMIQWAFSPQVEKLKSYVSSLGRKDKSTQSSSARKRTHSSSSSSEEEKPKKDSKKDNGHKKSRK
;
A
#
# COMPACT_ATOMS: atom_id res chain seq x y z
N MET A 1 -41.18 34.57 6.73
CA MET A 1 -39.84 33.95 6.69
C MET A 1 -39.22 34.27 5.34
N ALA A 2 -38.12 35.02 5.30
CA ALA A 2 -37.41 35.27 4.05
C ALA A 2 -36.67 33.99 3.62
N LYS A 3 -36.70 33.68 2.32
CA LYS A 3 -35.79 32.67 1.76
C LYS A 3 -34.43 33.34 1.65
N GLU A 4 -33.46 32.90 2.45
CA GLU A 4 -32.06 33.16 2.13
C GLU A 4 -31.75 32.45 0.82
N GLU A 5 -31.68 33.21 -0.27
CA GLU A 5 -31.21 32.69 -1.54
C GLU A 5 -29.74 32.30 -1.37
N SER A 6 -29.44 31.01 -1.53
CA SER A 6 -28.08 30.52 -1.35
C SER A 6 -27.16 31.22 -2.35
N LYS A 7 -26.11 31.90 -1.84
CA LYS A 7 -25.08 32.64 -2.59
C LYS A 7 -24.52 31.87 -3.80
N TYR A 8 -24.60 30.54 -3.79
CA TYR A 8 -24.09 29.65 -4.83
C TYR A 8 -25.21 28.81 -5.47
N GLY A 9 -25.24 28.76 -6.80
CA GLY A 9 -26.29 28.12 -7.61
C GLY A 9 -25.76 27.15 -8.67
N PHE A 10 -26.68 26.41 -9.31
CA PHE A 10 -26.37 25.40 -10.32
C PHE A 10 -27.46 25.29 -11.42
N LYS A 11 -28.18 26.40 -11.66
CA LYS A 11 -29.33 26.45 -12.59
C LYS A 11 -28.94 26.07 -14.02
N ASP A 12 -27.76 26.54 -14.44
CA ASP A 12 -27.18 26.43 -15.77
C ASP A 12 -25.66 26.59 -15.65
N LYS A 13 -24.95 26.44 -16.77
CA LYS A 13 -23.49 26.58 -16.85
C LYS A 13 -23.01 27.95 -16.33
N ALA A 14 -23.65 29.05 -16.75
CA ALA A 14 -23.23 30.39 -16.37
C ALA A 14 -23.36 30.62 -14.85
N LYS A 15 -24.45 30.14 -14.23
CA LYS A 15 -24.61 30.21 -12.77
C LYS A 15 -23.60 29.32 -12.02
N ALA A 16 -23.16 28.21 -12.62
CA ALA A 16 -22.09 27.39 -12.06
C ALA A 16 -20.73 28.12 -12.10
N GLU A 17 -20.39 28.76 -13.23
CA GLU A 17 -19.18 29.57 -13.39
C GLU A 17 -19.16 30.77 -12.43
N GLU A 18 -20.28 31.52 -12.32
CA GLU A 18 -20.44 32.59 -11.32
C GLU A 18 -20.24 32.09 -9.88
N SER A 19 -20.78 30.90 -9.57
CA SER A 19 -20.62 30.30 -8.23
C SER A 19 -19.19 29.87 -7.94
N LEU A 20 -18.42 29.47 -8.95
CA LEU A 20 -16.98 29.20 -8.82
C LEU A 20 -16.18 30.48 -8.64
N GLU A 21 -16.54 31.56 -9.34
CA GLU A 21 -15.91 32.88 -9.17
C GLU A 21 -16.12 33.41 -7.74
N LEU A 22 -17.37 33.36 -7.25
CA LEU A 22 -17.74 33.74 -5.88
C LEU A 22 -17.10 32.87 -4.78
N LEU A 23 -16.56 31.71 -5.14
CA LEU A 23 -15.84 30.82 -4.22
C LEU A 23 -14.33 31.11 -4.16
N LYS A 24 -13.75 31.83 -5.13
CA LYS A 24 -12.30 32.15 -5.13
C LYS A 24 -11.84 32.94 -3.91
N SER A 25 -12.73 33.72 -3.28
CA SER A 25 -12.46 34.49 -2.07
C SER A 25 -12.44 33.64 -0.79
N GLU A 26 -12.96 32.42 -0.83
CA GLU A 26 -13.07 31.51 0.32
C GLU A 26 -11.86 30.58 0.42
N ASP A 27 -11.65 29.90 1.55
CA ASP A 27 -10.54 28.95 1.69
C ASP A 27 -10.71 27.71 0.80
N HIS A 28 -9.60 27.16 0.31
CA HIS A 28 -9.61 26.05 -0.65
C HIS A 28 -10.36 24.79 -0.17
N LYS A 29 -10.38 24.52 1.14
CA LYS A 29 -11.12 23.37 1.71
C LYS A 29 -12.62 23.65 1.70
N TYR A 30 -13.04 24.88 2.02
CA TYR A 30 -14.43 25.33 1.87
C TYR A 30 -14.89 25.35 0.42
N GLN A 31 -14.05 25.77 -0.53
CA GLN A 31 -14.33 25.70 -1.97
C GLN A 31 -14.64 24.25 -2.39
N LEU A 32 -13.74 23.29 -2.10
CA LEU A 32 -13.92 21.87 -2.43
C LEU A 32 -15.18 21.27 -1.79
N LEU A 33 -15.49 21.62 -0.53
CA LEU A 33 -16.69 21.16 0.16
C LEU A 33 -17.98 21.74 -0.46
N THR A 34 -17.97 23.03 -0.78
CA THR A 34 -19.14 23.72 -1.35
C THR A 34 -19.45 23.23 -2.76
N VAL A 35 -18.44 23.05 -3.61
CA VAL A 35 -18.62 22.49 -4.97
C VAL A 35 -19.12 21.05 -4.93
N ARG A 36 -18.58 20.19 -4.05
CA ARG A 36 -19.12 18.83 -3.83
C ARG A 36 -20.58 18.87 -3.34
N GLY A 37 -20.92 19.80 -2.46
CA GLY A 37 -22.29 20.03 -1.99
C GLY A 37 -23.25 20.49 -3.10
N LEU A 38 -22.78 21.37 -4.00
CA LEU A 38 -23.53 21.84 -5.17
C LEU A 38 -23.81 20.70 -6.15
N ILE A 39 -22.80 19.88 -6.51
CA ILE A 39 -22.97 18.68 -7.34
C ILE A 39 -24.00 17.72 -6.71
N GLY A 40 -23.90 17.49 -5.39
CA GLY A 40 -24.84 16.62 -4.66
C GLY A 40 -26.27 17.17 -4.55
N ARG A 41 -26.49 18.49 -4.70
CA ARG A 41 -27.82 19.09 -4.86
C ARG A 41 -28.29 19.02 -6.31
N ALA A 42 -27.43 19.37 -7.26
CA ALA A 42 -27.70 19.32 -8.70
C ALA A 42 -28.13 17.92 -9.15
N LYS A 43 -27.42 16.86 -8.75
CA LYS A 43 -27.79 15.47 -9.06
C LYS A 43 -29.15 15.05 -8.50
N ARG A 44 -29.56 15.56 -7.33
CA ARG A 44 -30.91 15.34 -6.77
C ARG A 44 -31.99 16.11 -7.54
N VAL A 45 -31.73 17.36 -7.93
CA VAL A 45 -32.68 18.13 -8.76
C VAL A 45 -32.82 17.52 -10.16
N LEU A 46 -31.72 17.00 -10.73
CA LEU A 46 -31.71 16.30 -12.01
C LEU A 46 -32.67 15.10 -12.01
N THR A 47 -32.69 14.27 -10.95
CA THR A 47 -33.62 13.14 -10.84
C THR A 47 -35.10 13.52 -10.70
N LEU A 48 -35.40 14.78 -10.39
CA LEU A 48 -36.77 15.30 -10.21
C LEU A 48 -37.22 16.18 -11.40
N THR A 49 -36.31 16.54 -12.30
CA THR A 49 -36.58 17.43 -13.42
C THR A 49 -37.04 16.64 -14.63
N LYS A 50 -38.18 17.01 -15.23
CA LYS A 50 -38.75 16.34 -16.42
C LYS A 50 -38.61 17.15 -17.72
N ALA A 51 -38.22 18.43 -17.65
CA ALA A 51 -38.08 19.29 -18.80
C ALA A 51 -36.66 19.19 -19.38
N GLU A 52 -36.52 18.79 -20.63
CA GLU A 52 -35.23 18.42 -21.24
C GLU A 52 -34.23 19.59 -21.26
N ASP A 53 -34.66 20.81 -21.55
CA ASP A 53 -33.78 21.99 -21.51
C ASP A 53 -33.19 22.24 -20.11
N LYS A 54 -33.99 22.01 -19.06
CA LYS A 54 -33.55 22.13 -17.67
C LYS A 54 -32.63 20.98 -17.27
N ILE A 55 -32.91 19.76 -17.75
CA ILE A 55 -32.02 18.59 -17.60
C ILE A 55 -30.64 18.92 -18.20
N ASN A 56 -30.59 19.48 -19.40
CA ASN A 56 -29.33 19.79 -20.09
C ASN A 56 -28.58 20.96 -19.44
N ASN A 57 -29.28 21.99 -18.98
CA ASN A 57 -28.68 23.08 -18.18
C ASN A 57 -28.07 22.57 -16.86
N ILE A 58 -28.76 21.66 -16.14
CA ILE A 58 -28.25 21.07 -14.89
C ILE A 58 -27.06 20.12 -15.19
N LYS A 59 -27.09 19.33 -16.27
CA LYS A 59 -25.95 18.51 -16.70
C LYS A 59 -24.71 19.38 -16.98
N ALA A 60 -24.87 20.48 -17.71
CA ALA A 60 -23.77 21.42 -18.01
C ALA A 60 -23.22 22.12 -16.75
N ALA A 61 -24.09 22.45 -15.79
CA ALA A 61 -23.68 22.97 -14.48
C ALA A 61 -22.86 21.93 -13.68
N ILE A 62 -23.31 20.67 -13.65
CA ILE A 62 -22.58 19.56 -13.00
C ILE A 62 -21.21 19.37 -13.65
N GLU A 63 -21.14 19.32 -14.99
CA GLU A 63 -19.89 19.12 -15.72
C GLU A 63 -18.89 20.25 -15.44
N THR A 64 -19.35 21.50 -15.38
CA THR A 64 -18.51 22.66 -15.01
C THR A 64 -17.88 22.48 -13.62
N PHE A 65 -18.66 22.05 -12.63
CA PHE A 65 -18.16 21.78 -11.29
C PHE A 65 -17.23 20.56 -11.23
N GLU A 66 -17.50 19.51 -12.00
CA GLU A 66 -16.66 18.30 -12.06
C GLU A 66 -15.30 18.61 -12.70
N ARG A 67 -15.27 19.32 -13.83
CA ARG A 67 -14.02 19.81 -14.45
C ARG A 67 -13.23 20.73 -13.51
N TRP A 68 -13.91 21.63 -12.78
CA TRP A 68 -13.25 22.49 -11.79
C TRP A 68 -12.66 21.67 -10.64
N LEU A 69 -13.38 20.66 -10.13
CA LEU A 69 -12.84 19.75 -9.11
C LEU A 69 -11.64 18.95 -9.64
N GLU A 70 -11.66 18.49 -10.90
CA GLU A 70 -10.51 17.78 -11.49
C GLU A 70 -9.26 18.66 -11.57
N ALA A 71 -9.42 19.92 -11.97
CA ALA A 71 -8.31 20.88 -12.03
C ALA A 71 -7.77 21.31 -10.65
N ASN A 72 -8.63 21.36 -9.61
CA ASN A 72 -8.30 21.93 -8.31
C ASN A 72 -8.08 20.88 -7.19
N ASN A 73 -8.38 19.60 -7.42
CA ASN A 73 -8.22 18.57 -6.41
C ASN A 73 -6.77 18.06 -6.31
N THR A 74 -5.93 18.80 -5.59
CA THR A 74 -4.54 18.43 -5.24
C THR A 74 -4.41 17.21 -4.31
N SER A 75 -5.54 16.60 -3.92
CA SER A 75 -5.59 15.48 -2.97
C SER A 75 -6.18 14.22 -3.61
N SER A 76 -5.36 13.18 -3.72
CA SER A 76 -5.75 11.80 -4.07
C SER A 76 -6.85 11.25 -3.14
N THR A 77 -8.11 11.53 -3.46
CA THR A 77 -9.28 11.14 -2.67
C THR A 77 -9.87 9.83 -3.18
N LYS A 78 -10.07 8.88 -2.25
CA LYS A 78 -10.36 7.44 -2.44
C LYS A 78 -11.66 7.05 -3.15
N ASN A 79 -12.32 7.98 -3.87
CA ASN A 79 -13.57 7.74 -4.60
C ASN A 79 -13.54 8.24 -6.06
N ALA A 80 -12.38 8.57 -6.61
CA ALA A 80 -12.25 8.61 -8.06
C ALA A 80 -12.59 7.22 -8.61
N LYS A 81 -13.45 7.16 -9.64
CA LYS A 81 -13.59 5.97 -10.49
C LYS A 81 -12.15 5.60 -10.93
N PRO A 82 -11.67 4.37 -10.76
CA PRO A 82 -10.32 4.03 -11.17
C PRO A 82 -10.14 4.46 -12.63
N LYS A 83 -9.06 5.19 -12.93
CA LYS A 83 -8.53 5.15 -14.29
C LYS A 83 -8.33 3.66 -14.60
N ASP A 84 -8.67 3.24 -15.81
CA ASP A 84 -8.23 1.93 -16.32
C ASP A 84 -6.72 1.98 -16.57
N THR A 85 -5.97 2.05 -15.47
CA THR A 85 -4.57 1.62 -15.40
C THR A 85 -4.60 0.10 -15.34
N ASP A 86 -3.76 -0.51 -16.18
CA ASP A 86 -3.53 -1.96 -16.39
C ASP A 86 -2.99 -2.73 -15.15
N ASP A 87 -3.23 -2.19 -13.96
CA ASP A 87 -2.88 -2.71 -12.62
C ASP A 87 -4.12 -3.12 -11.82
N LYS A 88 -5.22 -3.48 -12.51
CA LYS A 88 -6.42 -4.02 -11.85
C LYS A 88 -6.08 -5.40 -11.28
N VAL A 89 -5.71 -5.43 -10.01
CA VAL A 89 -5.51 -6.66 -9.24
C VAL A 89 -6.77 -7.53 -9.30
N GLU A 90 -6.63 -8.70 -9.91
CA GLU A 90 -7.69 -9.69 -9.95
C GLU A 90 -8.03 -10.16 -8.53
N THR A 91 -9.32 -10.25 -8.23
CA THR A 91 -9.81 -10.84 -6.98
C THR A 91 -9.73 -12.35 -7.07
N VAL A 92 -9.29 -13.02 -6.00
CA VAL A 92 -9.31 -14.49 -5.92
C VAL A 92 -10.74 -15.00 -6.21
N PRO A 93 -10.92 -15.91 -7.19
CA PRO A 93 -12.23 -16.41 -7.56
C PRO A 93 -12.82 -17.33 -6.49
N GLY A 94 -14.15 -17.51 -6.51
CA GLY A 94 -14.85 -18.48 -5.67
C GLY A 94 -15.12 -18.07 -4.21
N LEU A 95 -14.70 -16.87 -3.79
CA LEU A 95 -15.04 -16.32 -2.47
C LEU A 95 -16.54 -15.92 -2.41
N GLY A 96 -17.23 -16.25 -1.31
CA GLY A 96 -18.67 -16.01 -1.15
C GLY A 96 -19.18 -16.10 0.28
N PHE A 97 -20.41 -15.63 0.50
CA PHE A 97 -21.03 -15.54 1.85
C PHE A 97 -22.54 -15.84 1.86
N LYS A 98 -23.07 -16.47 0.80
CA LYS A 98 -24.51 -16.70 0.62
C LYS A 98 -25.13 -17.65 1.66
N ASP A 99 -24.34 -18.61 2.13
CA ASP A 99 -24.73 -19.70 3.03
C ASP A 99 -23.48 -20.28 3.71
N LYS A 100 -23.69 -21.18 4.68
CA LYS A 100 -22.64 -21.83 5.48
C LYS A 100 -21.60 -22.54 4.60
N GLU A 101 -22.04 -23.30 3.61
CA GLU A 101 -21.18 -24.04 2.68
C GLU A 101 -20.29 -23.11 1.84
N ALA A 102 -20.82 -21.99 1.35
CA ALA A 102 -20.03 -20.98 0.65
C ALA A 102 -18.99 -20.31 1.56
N ALA A 103 -19.30 -20.10 2.84
CA ALA A 103 -18.34 -19.59 3.81
C ALA A 103 -17.23 -20.61 4.12
N GLU A 104 -17.56 -21.88 4.32
CA GLU A 104 -16.59 -22.97 4.51
C GLU A 104 -15.68 -23.14 3.28
N LYS A 105 -16.25 -23.15 2.07
CA LYS A 105 -15.50 -23.16 0.81
C LYS A 105 -14.58 -21.93 0.67
N THR A 106 -15.05 -20.76 1.10
CA THR A 106 -14.24 -19.53 1.11
C THR A 106 -13.05 -19.66 2.05
N LEU A 107 -13.24 -20.18 3.26
CA LEU A 107 -12.14 -20.38 4.21
C LEU A 107 -11.11 -21.38 3.67
N SER A 108 -11.56 -22.45 2.99
CA SER A 108 -10.66 -23.39 2.29
C SER A 108 -9.88 -22.73 1.14
N ILE A 109 -10.51 -21.88 0.32
CA ILE A 109 -9.83 -21.12 -0.75
C ILE A 109 -8.79 -20.13 -0.20
N LEU A 110 -8.99 -19.64 1.02
CA LEU A 110 -8.07 -18.73 1.71
C LEU A 110 -6.94 -19.46 2.47
N GLU A 111 -7.01 -20.78 2.63
CA GLU A 111 -6.00 -21.56 3.33
C GLU A 111 -4.62 -21.46 2.64
N GLY A 112 -3.55 -21.36 3.44
CA GLY A 112 -2.17 -21.18 2.95
C GLY A 112 -1.83 -19.82 2.33
N ARG A 113 -2.81 -18.95 2.03
CA ARG A 113 -2.56 -17.58 1.53
C ARG A 113 -1.97 -16.67 2.62
N ASP A 114 -1.47 -15.49 2.22
CA ASP A 114 -0.91 -14.50 3.16
C ASP A 114 -1.90 -14.20 4.31
N PRO A 115 -1.51 -14.31 5.59
CA PRO A 115 -2.42 -14.04 6.73
C PRO A 115 -3.14 -12.69 6.64
N ASP A 116 -2.43 -11.63 6.24
CA ASP A 116 -3.02 -10.30 6.05
C ASP A 116 -4.09 -10.29 4.93
N TYR A 117 -3.90 -11.09 3.88
CA TYR A 117 -4.90 -11.24 2.82
C TYR A 117 -6.11 -12.05 3.29
N GLN A 118 -5.91 -13.14 4.05
CA GLN A 118 -7.01 -13.90 4.64
C GLN A 118 -7.89 -12.98 5.50
N LYS A 119 -7.27 -12.21 6.41
CA LYS A 119 -7.97 -11.24 7.27
C LYS A 119 -8.68 -10.14 6.47
N LEU A 120 -8.04 -9.61 5.42
CA LEU A 120 -8.63 -8.60 4.55
C LEU A 120 -9.85 -9.12 3.78
N ALA A 121 -9.73 -10.31 3.18
CA ALA A 121 -10.79 -10.93 2.39
C ALA A 121 -12.02 -11.24 3.26
N VAL A 122 -11.83 -11.89 4.42
CA VAL A 122 -12.91 -12.22 5.35
C VAL A 122 -13.61 -10.96 5.87
N LYS A 123 -12.85 -9.92 6.28
CA LYS A 123 -13.45 -8.62 6.67
C LYS A 123 -14.24 -7.96 5.52
N GLY A 124 -13.76 -8.08 4.28
CA GLY A 124 -14.46 -7.59 3.09
C GLY A 124 -15.79 -8.31 2.83
N LEU A 125 -15.83 -9.63 3.06
CA LEU A 125 -17.05 -10.45 2.93
C LEU A 125 -18.05 -10.13 4.05
N ILE A 126 -17.62 -10.05 5.31
CA ILE A 126 -18.48 -9.61 6.44
C ILE A 126 -19.06 -8.21 6.15
N GLY A 127 -18.23 -7.27 5.70
CA GLY A 127 -18.68 -5.93 5.35
C GLY A 127 -19.69 -5.92 4.20
N SER A 128 -19.58 -6.87 3.27
CA SER A 128 -20.52 -7.04 2.16
C SER A 128 -21.84 -7.68 2.61
N ALA A 129 -21.78 -8.71 3.45
CA ALA A 129 -22.95 -9.31 4.10
C ALA A 129 -23.74 -8.27 4.91
N LYS A 130 -23.06 -7.43 5.70
CA LYS A 130 -23.69 -6.34 6.47
C LYS A 130 -24.42 -5.30 5.60
N ARG A 131 -24.07 -5.15 4.31
CA ARG A 131 -24.83 -4.32 3.34
C ARG A 131 -26.00 -5.07 2.69
N VAL A 132 -25.92 -6.40 2.55
CA VAL A 132 -26.95 -7.24 1.91
C VAL A 132 -28.08 -7.61 2.88
N ILE A 133 -27.78 -7.82 4.16
CA ILE A 133 -28.76 -8.20 5.18
C ILE A 133 -29.98 -7.25 5.22
N PRO A 134 -29.84 -5.91 5.29
CA PRO A 134 -31.00 -5.00 5.33
C PRO A 134 -31.87 -5.00 4.06
N ALA A 135 -31.30 -5.40 2.92
CA ALA A 135 -32.02 -5.49 1.65
C ALA A 135 -32.68 -6.87 1.42
N THR A 136 -32.39 -7.86 2.28
CA THR A 136 -32.85 -9.24 2.11
C THR A 136 -34.17 -9.48 2.84
N LYS A 137 -35.27 -9.59 2.09
CA LYS A 137 -36.62 -9.83 2.64
C LYS A 137 -36.94 -11.29 2.95
N ASN A 138 -36.20 -12.24 2.38
CA ASN A 138 -36.45 -13.67 2.60
C ASN A 138 -35.71 -14.14 3.86
N GLU A 139 -36.47 -14.66 4.82
CA GLU A 139 -35.93 -15.03 6.14
C GLU A 139 -34.88 -16.14 6.09
N ASP A 140 -35.06 -17.15 5.25
CA ASP A 140 -34.15 -18.29 5.20
C ASP A 140 -32.81 -17.91 4.58
N LYS A 141 -32.82 -17.09 3.53
CA LYS A 141 -31.60 -16.44 3.01
C LYS A 141 -30.92 -15.59 4.08
N LEU A 142 -31.69 -14.87 4.90
CA LEU A 142 -31.17 -14.05 5.98
C LEU A 142 -30.57 -14.90 7.13
N LYS A 143 -31.15 -16.07 7.44
CA LYS A 143 -30.57 -17.08 8.35
C LYS A 143 -29.26 -17.63 7.77
N SER A 144 -29.24 -18.04 6.51
CA SER A 144 -28.04 -18.58 5.83
C SER A 144 -26.89 -17.58 5.76
N ILE A 145 -27.17 -16.31 5.44
CA ILE A 145 -26.15 -15.23 5.44
C ILE A 145 -25.63 -14.98 6.87
N LYS A 146 -26.50 -15.02 7.90
CA LYS A 146 -26.06 -14.89 9.30
C LYS A 146 -25.16 -16.04 9.73
N GLN A 147 -25.46 -17.28 9.33
CA GLN A 147 -24.59 -18.44 9.60
C GLN A 147 -23.22 -18.31 8.90
N ALA A 148 -23.19 -17.85 7.65
CA ALA A 148 -21.95 -17.54 6.94
C ALA A 148 -21.12 -16.46 7.65
N VAL A 149 -21.76 -15.37 8.12
CA VAL A 149 -21.09 -14.31 8.88
C VAL A 149 -20.53 -14.82 10.21
N ALA A 150 -21.27 -15.67 10.94
CA ALA A 150 -20.81 -16.24 12.20
C ALA A 150 -19.54 -17.08 12.04
N LEU A 151 -19.43 -17.89 10.98
CA LEU A 151 -18.20 -18.63 10.65
C LEU A 151 -17.01 -17.70 10.37
N PHE A 152 -17.25 -16.57 9.72
CA PHE A 152 -16.23 -15.57 9.44
C PHE A 152 -15.81 -14.77 10.68
N GLU A 153 -16.74 -14.48 11.58
CA GLU A 153 -16.44 -13.81 12.86
C GLU A 153 -15.63 -14.76 13.78
N ASP A 154 -16.02 -16.03 13.93
CA ASP A 154 -15.20 -17.05 14.63
C ASP A 154 -13.81 -17.24 13.99
N PHE A 155 -13.71 -17.28 12.65
CA PHE A 155 -12.41 -17.33 11.98
C PHE A 155 -11.51 -16.14 12.35
N LEU A 156 -12.06 -14.92 12.42
CA LEU A 156 -11.29 -13.73 12.78
C LEU A 156 -10.88 -13.73 14.25
N ASP A 157 -11.74 -14.20 15.16
CA ASP A 157 -11.44 -14.32 16.58
C ASP A 157 -10.34 -15.37 16.81
N ARG A 158 -10.39 -16.51 16.11
CA ARG A 158 -9.31 -17.51 16.09
C ARG A 158 -8.01 -16.92 15.53
N PHE A 159 -8.09 -16.23 14.40
CA PHE A 159 -6.93 -15.60 13.75
C PHE A 159 -6.19 -14.63 14.67
N ASP A 160 -6.92 -13.81 15.43
CA ASP A 160 -6.33 -12.83 16.35
C ASP A 160 -5.84 -13.48 17.67
N ARG A 161 -6.55 -14.49 18.19
CA ARG A 161 -6.11 -15.30 19.35
C ARG A 161 -4.80 -16.04 19.08
N GLU A 162 -4.67 -16.65 17.89
CA GLU A 162 -3.47 -17.35 17.42
C GLU A 162 -2.38 -16.38 16.89
N GLN A 163 -2.65 -15.07 16.93
CA GLN A 163 -1.76 -14.00 16.45
C GLN A 163 -1.27 -14.23 15.00
N ARG A 164 -2.10 -14.81 14.13
CA ARG A 164 -1.72 -15.25 12.77
C ARG A 164 -1.19 -14.13 11.88
N GLY A 165 -1.56 -12.87 12.16
CA GLY A 165 -0.96 -11.69 11.51
C GLY A 165 0.56 -11.57 11.71
N LYS A 166 1.11 -12.01 12.85
CA LYS A 166 2.56 -12.05 13.10
C LYS A 166 3.28 -13.12 12.28
N GLN A 167 2.54 -14.06 11.69
CA GLN A 167 3.06 -15.13 10.84
C GLN A 167 3.13 -14.68 9.36
N ASN A 168 2.72 -13.44 9.04
CA ASN A 168 2.79 -12.93 7.68
C ASN A 168 4.24 -12.81 7.19
N MET A 169 4.49 -13.22 5.94
CA MET A 169 5.81 -13.23 5.32
C MET A 169 5.85 -12.20 4.19
N PRO A 170 6.05 -10.91 4.48
CA PRO A 170 5.96 -9.84 3.49
C PRO A 170 6.91 -10.04 2.30
N TYR A 171 6.49 -9.58 1.13
CA TYR A 171 7.26 -9.70 -0.11
C TYR A 171 8.40 -8.68 -0.14
N LEU A 172 9.59 -9.13 -0.53
CA LEU A 172 10.70 -8.25 -0.89
C LEU A 172 10.42 -7.59 -2.26
N PRO A 173 10.73 -6.29 -2.44
CA PRO A 173 10.67 -5.67 -3.76
C PRO A 173 11.63 -6.34 -4.75
N ILE A 174 11.20 -6.54 -6.00
CA ILE A 174 12.01 -7.12 -7.09
C ILE A 174 13.39 -6.44 -7.19
N ASP A 175 13.45 -5.11 -7.14
CA ASP A 175 14.71 -4.38 -7.29
C ASP A 175 15.70 -4.66 -6.15
N LEU A 176 15.22 -5.00 -4.95
CA LEU A 176 16.08 -5.44 -3.85
C LEU A 176 16.60 -6.86 -4.08
N ILE A 177 15.78 -7.75 -4.65
CA ILE A 177 16.16 -9.13 -4.99
C ILE A 177 17.24 -9.14 -6.08
N ARG A 178 17.07 -8.33 -7.14
CA ARG A 178 18.02 -8.20 -8.26
C ARG A 178 19.43 -7.73 -7.84
N GLN A 179 19.56 -7.04 -6.71
CA GLN A 179 20.84 -6.54 -6.19
C GLN A 179 21.57 -7.55 -5.28
N LEU A 180 21.04 -8.76 -5.12
CA LEU A 180 21.56 -9.80 -4.23
C LEU A 180 22.13 -10.97 -5.03
N PRO A 181 23.13 -11.69 -4.49
CA PRO A 181 23.69 -12.85 -5.18
C PRO A 181 22.68 -14.00 -5.24
N THR A 182 22.65 -14.70 -6.37
CA THR A 182 21.90 -15.96 -6.51
C THR A 182 22.56 -17.05 -5.65
N PRO A 183 21.80 -17.87 -4.90
CA PRO A 183 22.37 -19.01 -4.18
C PRO A 183 22.98 -20.04 -5.12
N ALA A 184 24.03 -20.73 -4.67
CA ALA A 184 24.75 -21.74 -5.46
C ALA A 184 23.88 -22.92 -5.93
N GLN A 185 22.76 -23.20 -5.24
CA GLN A 185 21.76 -24.18 -5.62
C GLN A 185 20.37 -23.52 -5.63
N SER A 186 19.97 -23.06 -6.82
CA SER A 186 18.67 -22.44 -7.06
C SER A 186 17.58 -23.51 -7.27
N ASP A 187 16.46 -23.42 -6.54
CA ASP A 187 15.26 -24.22 -6.83
C ASP A 187 14.65 -23.74 -8.17
N LYS A 188 14.40 -24.66 -9.11
CA LYS A 188 13.77 -24.33 -10.41
C LYS A 188 12.42 -23.64 -10.20
N LEU A 189 11.64 -24.08 -9.22
CA LEU A 189 10.33 -23.51 -8.91
C LEU A 189 10.44 -22.09 -8.30
N ALA A 190 11.56 -21.78 -7.64
CA ALA A 190 11.83 -20.43 -7.14
C ALA A 190 12.24 -19.47 -8.26
N VAL A 191 12.96 -19.96 -9.29
CA VAL A 191 13.23 -19.18 -10.51
C VAL A 191 11.95 -18.88 -11.27
N GLU A 192 11.09 -19.88 -11.46
CA GLU A 192 9.77 -19.73 -12.09
C GLU A 192 8.88 -18.74 -11.32
N PHE A 193 8.85 -18.83 -9.99
CA PHE A 193 8.19 -17.86 -9.10
C PHE A 193 8.71 -16.43 -9.31
N LEU A 194 10.04 -16.23 -9.31
CA LEU A 194 10.64 -14.90 -9.50
C LEU A 194 10.34 -14.35 -10.89
N ASN A 195 10.44 -15.17 -11.93
CA ASN A 195 10.08 -14.78 -13.30
C ASN A 195 8.61 -14.33 -13.35
N CYS A 196 7.68 -15.10 -12.76
CA CYS A 196 6.27 -14.72 -12.67
C CYS A 196 6.06 -13.42 -11.86
N TYR A 197 6.81 -13.23 -10.77
CA TYR A 197 6.70 -12.05 -9.91
C TYR A 197 7.24 -10.79 -10.61
N GLU A 198 8.33 -10.92 -11.36
CA GLU A 198 8.98 -9.84 -12.09
C GLU A 198 8.19 -9.43 -13.35
N THR A 199 7.83 -10.39 -14.21
CA THR A 199 7.25 -10.08 -15.54
C THR A 199 5.70 -10.12 -15.55
N PRO A 200 4.99 -11.26 -15.49
CA PRO A 200 3.52 -11.29 -15.40
C PRO A 200 2.87 -10.46 -14.28
N ALA A 201 3.53 -10.31 -13.13
CA ALA A 201 3.00 -9.56 -11.98
C ALA A 201 3.60 -8.15 -11.82
N LYS A 202 4.54 -7.74 -12.69
CA LYS A 202 5.16 -6.40 -12.72
C LYS A 202 5.68 -5.93 -11.34
N GLY A 203 6.19 -6.84 -10.50
CA GLY A 203 6.62 -6.56 -9.12
C GLY A 203 5.50 -6.31 -8.09
N ASN A 204 4.22 -6.36 -8.49
CA ASN A 204 3.06 -6.25 -7.60
C ASN A 204 2.56 -7.64 -7.18
N TYR A 205 2.95 -8.05 -5.96
CA TYR A 205 2.71 -9.40 -5.42
C TYR A 205 1.23 -9.80 -5.36
N LYS A 206 0.30 -8.83 -5.43
CA LYS A 206 -1.13 -9.13 -5.37
C LYS A 206 -1.63 -9.91 -6.59
N HIS A 207 -0.97 -9.81 -7.75
CA HIS A 207 -1.29 -10.62 -8.94
C HIS A 207 -0.84 -12.08 -8.81
N LEU A 208 0.03 -12.42 -7.85
CA LEU A 208 0.43 -13.80 -7.56
C LEU A 208 -0.69 -14.63 -6.91
N ARG A 209 -1.83 -14.00 -6.59
CA ARG A 209 -3.00 -14.64 -5.98
C ARG A 209 -3.90 -15.36 -6.98
N THR A 210 -3.77 -15.04 -8.26
CA THR A 210 -4.51 -15.68 -9.38
C THR A 210 -3.60 -16.39 -10.38
N LYS A 211 -2.28 -16.09 -10.36
CA LYS A 211 -1.27 -16.82 -11.13
C LYS A 211 -0.79 -18.07 -10.38
N ALA A 212 -0.49 -19.12 -11.12
CA ALA A 212 0.01 -20.41 -10.62
C ALA A 212 1.27 -20.84 -11.41
N PRO A 213 2.02 -21.84 -10.92
CA PRO A 213 3.04 -22.54 -11.71
C PRO A 213 2.49 -23.14 -13.00
N GLU A 214 3.36 -23.37 -13.98
CA GLU A 214 3.02 -23.95 -15.29
C GLU A 214 2.50 -25.40 -15.19
N ALA A 215 2.82 -26.12 -14.11
CA ALA A 215 2.33 -27.48 -13.87
C ALA A 215 0.82 -27.52 -13.59
N GLU A 216 0.08 -28.31 -14.34
CA GLU A 216 -1.39 -28.43 -14.23
C GLU A 216 -1.85 -28.76 -12.80
N GLY A 217 -2.97 -28.15 -12.39
CA GLY A 217 -3.56 -28.34 -11.05
C GLY A 217 -2.80 -27.65 -9.90
N SER A 218 -1.73 -26.91 -10.17
CA SER A 218 -0.95 -26.24 -9.14
C SER A 218 -1.72 -25.14 -8.40
N LYS A 219 -1.44 -25.01 -7.09
CA LYS A 219 -1.95 -23.89 -6.27
C LYS A 219 -1.35 -22.56 -6.74
N THR A 220 -2.01 -21.44 -6.44
CA THR A 220 -1.52 -20.11 -6.82
C THR A 220 -0.21 -19.75 -6.10
N TRP A 221 0.59 -18.88 -6.72
CA TRP A 221 1.96 -18.58 -6.30
C TRP A 221 2.06 -18.08 -4.85
N ASP A 222 1.08 -17.32 -4.36
CA ASP A 222 1.01 -16.91 -2.96
C ASP A 222 0.96 -18.11 -1.98
N ILE A 223 0.19 -19.16 -2.31
CA ILE A 223 0.10 -20.38 -1.51
C ILE A 223 1.38 -21.22 -1.63
N VAL A 224 1.88 -21.42 -2.86
CA VAL A 224 3.10 -22.21 -3.13
C VAL A 224 4.31 -21.62 -2.40
N ARG A 225 4.50 -20.31 -2.54
CA ARG A 225 5.54 -19.54 -1.83
C ARG A 225 5.43 -19.72 -0.33
N ASN A 226 4.24 -19.53 0.25
CA ASN A 226 4.07 -19.61 1.70
C ASN A 226 4.32 -21.04 2.22
N ALA A 227 3.90 -22.08 1.51
CA ALA A 227 4.23 -23.46 1.87
C ALA A 227 5.74 -23.73 1.84
N LYS A 228 6.44 -23.28 0.78
CA LYS A 228 7.90 -23.38 0.65
C LYS A 228 8.64 -22.60 1.74
N LEU A 229 8.19 -21.40 2.08
CA LEU A 229 8.77 -20.57 3.14
C LEU A 229 8.57 -21.15 4.55
N GLN A 230 7.46 -21.81 4.83
CA GLN A 230 7.29 -22.52 6.12
C GLN A 230 8.25 -23.71 6.22
N ALA A 231 8.45 -24.47 5.12
CA ALA A 231 9.43 -25.56 5.09
C ALA A 231 10.89 -25.10 5.13
N LEU A 232 11.19 -23.90 4.62
CA LEU A 232 12.52 -23.27 4.66
C LEU A 232 12.79 -22.46 5.93
N LYS A 233 11.79 -22.27 6.80
CA LYS A 233 11.90 -21.42 8.00
C LYS A 233 12.93 -22.04 8.96
N PRO A 234 14.11 -21.44 9.13
CA PRO A 234 15.15 -22.05 9.93
C PRO A 234 14.86 -21.85 11.42
N ASP A 235 15.44 -22.73 12.25
CA ASP A 235 15.42 -22.57 13.70
C ASP A 235 16.01 -21.22 14.13
N SER A 236 15.57 -20.72 15.27
CA SER A 236 16.00 -19.42 15.83
C SER A 236 17.50 -19.34 16.15
N SER A 237 18.22 -20.47 16.13
CA SER A 237 19.67 -20.58 16.26
C SER A 237 20.45 -20.26 14.98
N VAL A 238 19.82 -20.34 13.81
CA VAL A 238 20.50 -20.20 12.51
C VAL A 238 20.75 -18.73 12.18
N LYS A 239 22.02 -18.36 12.00
CA LYS A 239 22.41 -17.02 11.55
C LYS A 239 22.13 -16.87 10.06
N LEU A 240 21.24 -15.93 9.72
CA LEU A 240 20.91 -15.58 8.33
C LEU A 240 22.00 -14.76 7.63
N PHE A 241 22.93 -14.19 8.38
CA PHE A 241 24.08 -13.44 7.85
C PHE A 241 25.37 -13.99 8.45
N ASP A 242 26.44 -13.96 7.66
CA ASP A 242 27.79 -14.27 8.10
C ASP A 242 28.41 -13.14 8.96
N GLN A 243 29.70 -13.28 9.27
CA GLN A 243 30.46 -12.29 10.05
C GLN A 243 30.77 -11.01 9.25
N ASP A 244 30.86 -11.12 7.91
CA ASP A 244 31.07 -10.00 6.97
C ASP A 244 29.78 -9.22 6.70
N GLY A 245 28.63 -9.71 7.16
CA GLY A 245 27.32 -9.13 6.91
C GLY A 245 26.70 -9.52 5.56
N LYS A 246 27.21 -10.56 4.89
CA LYS A 246 26.60 -11.17 3.69
C LYS A 246 25.47 -12.12 4.09
N PRO A 247 24.38 -12.24 3.31
CA PRO A 247 23.39 -13.30 3.51
C PRO A 247 24.00 -14.69 3.36
N THR A 248 23.63 -15.64 4.22
CA THR A 248 24.01 -17.05 4.10
C THR A 248 23.17 -17.78 3.04
N ASP A 249 23.60 -18.95 2.56
CA ASP A 249 22.85 -19.73 1.56
C ASP A 249 21.40 -20.03 1.97
N VAL A 250 21.16 -20.25 3.26
CA VAL A 250 19.80 -20.44 3.81
C VAL A 250 18.98 -19.16 3.62
N HIS A 251 19.56 -17.99 3.90
CA HIS A 251 18.89 -16.72 3.71
C HIS A 251 18.68 -16.40 2.22
N LEU A 252 19.65 -16.70 1.36
CA LEU A 252 19.51 -16.55 -0.09
C LEU A 252 18.37 -17.43 -0.65
N LYS A 253 18.20 -18.66 -0.17
CA LYS A 253 17.04 -19.51 -0.52
C LYS A 253 15.71 -18.90 -0.09
N MET A 254 15.63 -18.21 1.06
CA MET A 254 14.43 -17.46 1.46
C MET A 254 14.21 -16.21 0.58
N ILE A 255 15.28 -15.53 0.19
CA ILE A 255 15.25 -14.34 -0.67
C ILE A 255 14.76 -14.70 -2.08
N GLN A 256 15.09 -15.89 -2.60
CA GLN A 256 14.53 -16.38 -3.87
C GLN A 256 12.99 -16.53 -3.82
N TRP A 257 12.42 -16.84 -2.67
CA TRP A 257 10.97 -16.80 -2.43
C TRP A 257 10.47 -15.41 -2.05
N ALA A 258 11.20 -14.36 -2.42
CA ALA A 258 10.93 -12.95 -2.10
C ALA A 258 10.64 -12.71 -0.62
N PHE A 259 11.42 -13.29 0.30
CA PHE A 259 11.25 -13.09 1.75
C PHE A 259 12.57 -12.89 2.50
N SER A 260 12.55 -11.99 3.48
CA SER A 260 13.58 -11.87 4.50
C SER A 260 12.94 -11.38 5.80
N PRO A 261 13.19 -12.02 6.96
CA PRO A 261 12.79 -11.49 8.26
C PRO A 261 13.68 -10.33 8.73
N GLN A 262 14.78 -10.03 8.02
CA GLN A 262 15.78 -9.02 8.38
C GLN A 262 16.01 -8.04 7.20
N VAL A 263 14.94 -7.40 6.73
CA VAL A 263 14.93 -6.56 5.52
C VAL A 263 15.91 -5.38 5.62
N GLU A 264 15.99 -4.70 6.78
CA GLU A 264 16.88 -3.54 6.91
C GLU A 264 18.36 -3.91 6.85
N LYS A 265 18.75 -5.05 7.46
CA LYS A 265 20.13 -5.56 7.35
C LYS A 265 20.48 -5.96 5.91
N LEU A 266 19.49 -6.46 5.16
CA LEU A 266 19.64 -6.77 3.73
C LEU A 266 19.84 -5.52 2.88
N LYS A 267 19.09 -4.44 3.13
CA LYS A 267 19.32 -3.12 2.49
C LYS A 267 20.68 -2.54 2.85
N SER A 268 21.14 -2.68 4.09
CA SER A 268 22.48 -2.23 4.52
C SER A 268 23.58 -2.99 3.79
N TYR A 269 23.44 -4.31 3.63
CA TYR A 269 24.36 -5.13 2.83
C TYR A 269 24.44 -4.65 1.38
N VAL A 270 23.30 -4.50 0.70
CA VAL A 270 23.24 -3.97 -0.68
C VAL A 270 23.87 -2.58 -0.79
N SER A 271 23.60 -1.69 0.18
CA SER A 271 24.23 -0.36 0.25
C SER A 271 25.76 -0.41 0.44
N SER A 272 26.29 -1.48 1.02
CA SER A 272 27.73 -1.69 1.18
C SER A 272 28.41 -2.20 -0.09
N LEU A 273 27.71 -2.98 -0.92
CA LEU A 273 28.19 -3.43 -2.23
C LEU A 273 28.45 -2.23 -3.15
N GLY A 274 27.44 -1.37 -3.35
CA GLY A 274 27.55 -0.18 -4.20
C GLY A 274 28.53 0.90 -3.72
N ARG A 275 29.10 0.76 -2.52
CA ARG A 275 30.21 1.60 -2.02
C ARG A 275 31.58 1.04 -2.40
N LYS A 276 31.76 -0.27 -2.52
CA LYS A 276 33.04 -0.89 -2.91
C LYS A 276 33.42 -0.57 -4.37
N ASP A 277 32.46 -0.43 -5.27
CA ASP A 277 32.74 -0.03 -6.66
C ASP A 277 33.22 1.43 -6.79
N LYS A 278 32.81 2.31 -5.88
CA LYS A 278 33.22 3.73 -5.90
C LYS A 278 34.61 4.00 -5.29
N SER A 279 35.16 3.08 -4.50
CA SER A 279 36.51 3.21 -3.92
C SER A 279 37.64 2.87 -4.89
N THR A 280 37.35 2.29 -6.06
CA THR A 280 38.36 1.74 -6.98
C THR A 280 38.67 2.65 -8.18
N GLN A 281 38.09 3.86 -8.24
CA GLN A 281 38.29 4.83 -9.34
C GLN A 281 38.80 6.21 -8.88
N SER A 282 39.60 6.29 -7.81
CA SER A 282 40.27 7.54 -7.41
C SER A 282 41.72 7.34 -6.93
N SER A 283 42.54 6.64 -7.73
CA SER A 283 43.99 6.56 -7.47
C SER A 283 44.82 6.48 -8.76
N SER A 284 44.70 7.50 -9.63
CA SER A 284 45.71 7.75 -10.66
C SER A 284 46.13 9.23 -10.72
N ALA A 285 47.40 9.43 -10.36
CA ALA A 285 48.27 10.53 -10.76
C ALA A 285 47.70 11.98 -10.84
N ARG A 286 47.96 12.78 -9.79
CA ARG A 286 48.49 14.13 -10.00
C ARG A 286 49.84 14.31 -9.32
N LYS A 287 50.85 14.51 -10.17
CA LYS A 287 52.27 14.61 -9.85
C LYS A 287 52.55 15.94 -9.16
N ARG A 288 53.41 15.93 -8.12
CA ARG A 288 53.89 17.14 -7.44
C ARG A 288 54.76 17.98 -8.38
N THR A 289 54.51 19.28 -8.45
CA THR A 289 55.49 20.33 -8.77
C THR A 289 55.35 21.47 -7.76
N HIS A 290 56.41 22.25 -7.57
CA HIS A 290 56.70 22.95 -6.31
C HIS A 290 57.48 24.26 -6.54
N SER A 291 56.96 25.37 -6.01
CA SER A 291 57.63 26.68 -5.81
C SER A 291 56.64 27.64 -5.11
N SER A 292 56.79 27.92 -3.81
CA SER A 292 57.45 29.11 -3.22
C SER A 292 56.77 30.45 -3.53
N SER A 293 56.08 31.12 -2.59
CA SER A 293 56.63 32.22 -1.75
C SER A 293 55.43 33.01 -1.15
N SER A 294 55.41 33.68 0.02
CA SER A 294 56.20 33.69 1.27
C SER A 294 55.45 34.55 2.33
N SER A 295 55.87 34.54 3.61
CA SER A 295 55.49 35.45 4.71
C SER A 295 54.06 35.36 5.29
N SER A 296 53.82 35.52 6.60
CA SER A 296 54.71 35.75 7.76
C SER A 296 54.19 35.05 9.02
N GLU A 297 55.07 34.92 10.03
CA GLU A 297 54.77 34.38 11.36
C GLU A 297 53.98 35.36 12.25
N GLU A 298 53.26 34.85 13.26
CA GLU A 298 53.34 35.37 14.64
C GLU A 298 52.71 34.42 15.68
N GLU A 299 53.00 34.64 16.96
CA GLU A 299 53.02 33.63 18.02
C GLU A 299 51.71 33.38 18.80
N LYS A 300 51.72 32.31 19.62
CA LYS A 300 50.73 32.01 20.68
C LYS A 300 50.97 32.91 21.91
N PRO A 301 49.99 33.05 22.83
CA PRO A 301 50.06 32.15 24.00
C PRO A 301 48.70 31.61 24.50
N LYS A 302 48.78 30.56 25.32
CA LYS A 302 47.65 29.94 26.05
C LYS A 302 47.24 30.76 27.27
N LYS A 303 46.00 30.58 27.76
CA LYS A 303 45.72 30.73 29.20
C LYS A 303 44.57 29.83 29.69
N ASP A 304 44.86 29.00 30.68
CA ASP A 304 43.87 28.28 31.50
C ASP A 304 43.20 29.23 32.53
N SER A 305 41.97 28.93 32.98
CA SER A 305 41.71 28.52 34.38
C SER A 305 40.23 28.50 34.80
N LYS A 306 39.92 27.49 35.66
CA LYS A 306 38.86 27.36 36.70
C LYS A 306 37.38 27.65 36.36
N LYS A 307 36.41 26.76 36.66
CA LYS A 307 35.92 26.20 37.96
C LYS A 307 35.28 27.23 38.92
N ASP A 308 33.94 27.28 38.94
CA ASP A 308 33.06 26.79 40.03
C ASP A 308 31.63 26.63 39.43
N ASN A 309 30.73 25.67 39.74
CA ASN A 309 30.32 24.98 40.98
C ASN A 309 29.22 25.75 41.77
N GLY A 310 28.24 25.05 42.36
CA GLY A 310 27.13 25.66 43.13
C GLY A 310 25.78 25.74 42.37
N HIS A 311 24.83 24.80 42.31
CA HIS A 311 24.28 23.77 43.22
C HIS A 311 22.84 24.09 43.68
N LYS A 312 21.92 23.14 43.41
CA LYS A 312 20.72 22.76 44.19
C LYS A 312 19.49 23.69 44.34
N LYS A 313 18.35 23.04 44.04
CA LYS A 313 17.09 22.99 44.83
C LYS A 313 16.20 24.24 44.87
N SER A 314 14.87 24.15 45.06
CA SER A 314 13.92 23.01 44.99
C SER A 314 12.50 23.52 45.23
N ARG A 315 11.48 22.69 44.93
CA ARG A 315 10.06 22.84 45.31
C ARG A 315 9.37 23.99 44.54
N LYS A 316 8.07 23.91 44.28
CA LYS A 316 7.03 23.12 44.98
C LYS A 316 6.11 22.39 44.00
#